data_AF-A0A371IHW5-F1
#
_entry.id   AF-A0A371IHW5-F1
#
_cell.length_a   1.000
_cell.length_b   1.000
_cell.length_c   1.000
_cell.angle_alpha   90.00
_cell.angle_beta   90.00
_cell.angle_gamma   90.00
#
_symmetry.space_group_name_H-M   'P 1'
#
loop_
_entity.id
_entity.type
_entity.pdbx_description
1 polymer ?
#
loop_
_entity_poly.entity_id
_entity_poly.type
_entity_poly.pdbx_seq_one_letter_code
_entity_poly.pdbx_strand_id
1 'polypeptide(L)'
;MEVQPHLGDLFYKPSQFTILFSMGMNDPFFASHLHTRRQQHQCLQPNNHAVLEDTCAQQNRSPKLAAFTSQNAPPMLPVFVALLLLVSSITPALCLGNHTFRPAHELRILRAHLKKINKPAVKTIQACNLCASPDGDLIDCVLSHQQPAFDHPELRGQKPLDPPERPKGNHTRGERVSKSFQLWSDSGEACPEGTVPIRRTTEEDILRASSIRRFGRKPRTVRRDSTGSDHEHAVVFVNGDQYYGAKASINVWSPRVTDEFEFSLSQIWVIAGSFGKDLNTIEAELYGDNYPRFFTYWTVSIINASFCFPSLLHLSDKYTDAYQTTGCYNLLCSGFIQTNNRIAIGAAISPRSAYNRKQFDIGLMIWKDPKHGHWWLEFGSGLLVGYWPANMFSHLRSHASMVQFGGEIVNTRSRGYHTGTQMGSGHFAEEGFRKAAYFRNLQVVDWDNSLLPLRNIHHLADHSNCYNIRQGTNNVWGTYFYYGGPGRNASCALVM
;
A
#
# COMPACT_ATOMS: atom_id res chain seq x y z
N MET A 1 41.39 12.93 -46.19
CA MET A 1 41.25 13.55 -44.86
C MET A 1 39.90 14.24 -44.87
N GLU A 2 38.89 13.57 -44.32
CA GLU A 2 37.50 14.01 -44.42
C GLU A 2 36.90 13.99 -43.02
N VAL A 3 36.25 15.11 -42.69
CA VAL A 3 35.76 15.49 -41.36
C VAL A 3 34.45 14.73 -41.08
N GLN A 4 34.39 13.97 -39.98
CA GLN A 4 33.14 13.40 -39.47
C GLN A 4 32.30 14.46 -38.75
N PRO A 5 30.98 14.52 -38.98
CA PRO A 5 30.09 15.30 -38.13
C PRO A 5 29.63 14.47 -36.92
N HIS A 6 29.60 15.14 -35.77
CA HIS A 6 28.91 14.71 -34.56
C HIS A 6 27.42 14.51 -34.83
N LEU A 7 26.89 13.32 -34.54
CA LEU A 7 25.46 13.07 -34.37
C LEU A 7 25.19 12.67 -32.92
N GLY A 8 24.32 13.45 -32.27
CA GLY A 8 23.87 13.23 -30.90
C GLY A 8 22.85 12.08 -30.81
N ASP A 9 23.00 11.27 -29.78
CA ASP A 9 21.98 10.30 -29.36
C ASP A 9 21.15 10.90 -28.22
N LEU A 10 19.95 11.37 -28.58
CA LEU A 10 18.83 11.55 -27.67
C LEU A 10 18.32 10.17 -27.24
N PHE A 11 18.74 9.70 -26.06
CA PHE A 11 18.25 8.46 -25.47
C PHE A 11 16.83 8.65 -24.88
N TYR A 12 15.84 7.96 -25.46
CA TYR A 12 14.43 7.94 -24.99
C TYR A 12 14.19 6.86 -23.91
N LYS A 13 13.37 7.19 -22.90
CA LYS A 13 13.23 6.50 -21.60
C LYS A 13 11.85 5.82 -21.40
N PRO A 14 11.73 4.81 -20.51
CA PRO A 14 10.60 3.87 -20.53
C PRO A 14 9.29 4.40 -19.90
N SER A 15 8.15 3.96 -20.45
CA SER A 15 6.81 4.09 -19.85
C SER A 15 6.46 2.81 -19.08
N GLN A 16 5.80 2.93 -17.91
CA GLN A 16 5.45 1.78 -17.09
C GLN A 16 4.09 1.92 -16.38
N PHE A 17 3.38 0.79 -16.25
CA PHE A 17 2.30 0.59 -15.29
C PHE A 17 2.78 -0.30 -14.16
N THR A 18 2.36 0.04 -12.95
CA THR A 18 2.56 -0.77 -11.75
C THR A 18 1.26 -0.82 -10.97
N ILE A 19 0.86 -2.00 -10.50
CA ILE A 19 -0.35 -2.15 -9.70
C ILE A 19 -0.09 -3.10 -8.52
N LEU A 20 -0.47 -2.65 -7.30
CA LEU A 20 -0.63 -3.38 -6.00
C LEU A 20 0.61 -3.72 -5.18
N PHE A 21 0.62 -4.01 -3.87
CA PHE A 21 -0.05 -3.46 -2.67
C PHE A 21 0.99 -2.63 -1.91
N SER A 22 0.67 -1.67 -1.05
CA SER A 22 1.67 -1.05 -0.15
C SER A 22 1.22 -1.14 1.30
N MET A 23 2.16 -1.23 2.23
CA MET A 23 1.92 -1.10 3.67
C MET A 23 2.80 -0.01 4.27
N GLY A 24 2.23 0.70 5.24
CA GLY A 24 2.90 1.61 6.17
C GLY A 24 2.73 1.14 7.63
N MET A 25 3.30 1.91 8.55
CA MET A 25 3.76 1.58 9.90
C MET A 25 2.79 0.95 10.95
N ASN A 26 3.39 0.32 11.98
CA ASN A 26 2.81 0.08 13.33
C ASN A 26 3.25 1.16 14.33
N ASP A 27 2.37 1.52 15.27
CA ASP A 27 2.67 2.34 16.45
C ASP A 27 3.74 1.71 17.36
N PRO A 28 4.76 2.47 17.84
CA PRO A 28 5.70 2.00 18.85
C PRO A 28 5.19 2.38 20.25
N PHE A 29 4.46 1.49 20.92
CA PHE A 29 4.34 1.56 22.38
C PHE A 29 5.22 0.50 23.04
N PHE A 30 6.21 0.99 23.78
CA PHE A 30 7.03 0.25 24.72
C PHE A 30 6.16 -0.54 25.72
N ALA A 31 6.43 -1.84 25.86
CA ALA A 31 6.07 -2.58 27.07
C ALA A 31 7.31 -3.34 27.55
N SER A 32 7.95 -2.75 28.56
CA SER A 32 8.99 -3.36 29.36
C SER A 32 8.47 -4.62 30.05
N HIS A 33 9.31 -5.66 30.07
CA HIS A 33 9.10 -6.85 30.89
C HIS A 33 9.04 -6.46 32.37
N LEU A 34 7.89 -6.66 33.01
CA LEU A 34 7.79 -6.89 34.45
C LEU A 34 6.83 -8.06 34.71
N HIS A 35 7.40 -9.14 35.22
CA HIS A 35 6.71 -10.33 35.69
C HIS A 35 5.78 -9.97 36.85
N THR A 36 4.48 -10.19 36.69
CA THR A 36 3.59 -10.45 37.84
C THR A 36 2.50 -11.43 37.43
N ARG A 37 2.49 -12.59 38.09
CA ARG A 37 1.41 -13.58 38.05
C ARG A 37 0.10 -12.93 38.46
N ARG A 38 -0.95 -13.04 37.65
CA ARG A 38 -2.34 -12.98 38.14
C ARG A 38 -3.21 -13.98 37.41
N GLN A 39 -3.98 -14.68 38.24
CA GLN A 39 -4.86 -15.79 37.96
C GLN A 39 -5.97 -15.43 36.96
N GLN A 40 -6.29 -16.38 36.09
CA GLN A 40 -7.46 -16.38 35.23
C GLN A 40 -8.73 -16.53 36.06
N HIS A 41 -9.69 -15.61 35.90
CA HIS A 41 -11.09 -15.87 36.18
C HIS A 41 -11.86 -15.76 34.86
N GLN A 42 -12.41 -16.90 34.41
CA GLN A 42 -13.36 -17.00 33.31
C GLN A 42 -14.74 -16.55 33.81
N CYS A 43 -15.37 -15.62 33.08
CA CYS A 43 -16.78 -15.31 33.22
C CYS A 43 -17.58 -16.13 32.20
N LEU A 44 -18.48 -16.99 32.68
CA LEU A 44 -19.58 -17.59 31.91
C LEU A 44 -20.91 -17.06 32.45
N GLN A 45 -21.84 -16.83 31.53
CA GLN A 45 -23.16 -16.25 31.72
C GLN A 45 -24.12 -17.10 32.59
N PRO A 46 -25.20 -16.49 33.12
CA PRO A 46 -25.98 -17.02 34.24
C PRO A 46 -27.07 -17.99 33.78
N ASN A 47 -27.33 -19.02 34.59
CA ASN A 47 -28.60 -19.74 34.59
C ASN A 47 -29.16 -19.78 36.01
N ASN A 48 -30.44 -19.47 36.09
CA ASN A 48 -31.29 -19.44 37.28
C ASN A 48 -31.23 -20.76 38.06
N HIS A 49 -31.22 -20.67 39.40
CA HIS A 49 -32.26 -21.22 40.28
C HIS A 49 -31.86 -20.96 41.74
N ALA A 50 -32.79 -20.36 42.50
CA ALA A 50 -32.71 -20.23 43.94
C ALA A 50 -32.89 -21.59 44.63
N VAL A 51 -32.26 -21.77 45.81
CA VAL A 51 -32.83 -22.29 47.07
C VAL A 51 -31.75 -22.26 48.16
N LEU A 52 -32.19 -21.89 49.37
CA LEU A 52 -31.47 -21.72 50.64
C LEU A 52 -30.69 -22.97 51.11
N GLU A 53 -29.59 -22.78 51.86
CA GLU A 53 -29.58 -22.94 53.34
C GLU A 53 -28.20 -22.69 53.97
N ASP A 54 -28.26 -22.16 55.19
CA ASP A 54 -27.18 -21.78 56.10
C ASP A 54 -26.24 -22.94 56.48
N THR A 55 -24.97 -22.61 56.78
CA THR A 55 -24.39 -22.80 58.13
C THR A 55 -22.95 -22.28 58.21
N CYS A 56 -22.75 -21.28 59.06
CA CYS A 56 -21.45 -20.87 59.58
C CYS A 56 -21.05 -21.79 60.74
N ALA A 57 -19.79 -22.25 60.75
CA ALA A 57 -19.14 -22.74 61.96
C ALA A 57 -17.70 -22.20 62.04
N GLN A 58 -17.49 -21.28 62.99
CA GLN A 58 -16.19 -20.81 63.45
C GLN A 58 -15.49 -21.91 64.26
N GLN A 59 -14.18 -22.07 64.07
CA GLN A 59 -13.29 -22.56 65.12
C GLN A 59 -12.05 -21.67 65.23
N ASN A 60 -12.07 -20.85 66.28
CA ASN A 60 -10.91 -20.14 66.81
C ASN A 60 -10.15 -21.06 67.79
N ARG A 61 -8.82 -21.18 67.63
CA ARG A 61 -7.89 -21.38 68.75
C ARG A 61 -6.61 -20.58 68.52
N SER A 62 -6.45 -19.53 69.33
CA SER A 62 -5.25 -18.72 69.57
C SER A 62 -4.31 -19.40 70.60
N PRO A 63 -3.26 -18.75 71.16
CA PRO A 63 -2.06 -18.16 70.55
C PRO A 63 -0.76 -18.60 71.29
N LYS A 64 0.43 -18.26 70.78
CA LYS A 64 1.60 -17.97 71.64
C LYS A 64 2.42 -16.80 71.10
N LEU A 65 2.59 -15.80 71.97
CA LEU A 65 3.39 -14.59 71.85
C LEU A 65 4.89 -14.89 71.87
N ALA A 66 5.67 -14.07 71.15
CA ALA A 66 6.93 -13.54 71.67
C ALA A 66 7.04 -12.07 71.24
N ALA A 67 7.13 -11.19 72.22
CA ALA A 67 7.27 -9.75 72.06
C ALA A 67 8.76 -9.36 72.00
N PHE A 68 9.07 -8.33 71.21
CA PHE A 68 10.22 -7.45 71.46
C PHE A 68 9.79 -6.01 71.24
N THR A 69 10.07 -5.18 72.24
CA THR A 69 9.76 -3.75 72.36
C THR A 69 10.85 -2.87 71.75
N SER A 70 10.50 -1.76 71.08
CA SER A 70 11.28 -0.50 71.17
C SER A 70 10.56 0.72 70.54
N GLN A 71 10.11 1.62 71.42
CA GLN A 71 10.15 3.10 71.42
C GLN A 71 9.99 3.96 70.14
N ASN A 72 8.91 4.75 70.15
CA ASN A 72 8.73 6.18 69.83
C ASN A 72 9.45 6.86 68.63
N ALA A 73 8.67 7.25 67.61
CA ALA A 73 8.93 8.39 66.69
C ALA A 73 7.58 9.04 66.25
N PRO A 74 7.49 10.38 66.06
CA PRO A 74 6.24 11.09 65.76
C PRO A 74 5.83 11.00 64.27
N PRO A 75 4.56 11.26 63.90
CA PRO A 75 4.07 11.01 62.55
C PRO A 75 4.45 12.15 61.60
N MET A 76 5.45 11.93 60.74
CA MET A 76 5.85 12.86 59.67
C MET A 76 5.00 12.73 58.38
N LEU A 77 3.99 11.86 58.37
CA LEU A 77 3.14 11.62 57.20
C LEU A 77 2.20 12.78 56.80
N PRO A 78 1.54 13.53 57.71
CA PRO A 78 0.56 14.54 57.28
C PRO A 78 1.24 15.78 56.69
N VAL A 79 2.48 16.08 57.08
CA VAL A 79 3.26 17.22 56.56
C VAL A 79 3.71 16.96 55.11
N PHE A 80 4.09 15.72 54.79
CA PHE A 80 4.51 15.37 53.43
C PHE A 80 3.35 15.41 52.42
N VAL A 81 2.15 14.99 52.85
CA VAL A 81 0.95 15.06 52.00
C VAL A 81 0.51 16.52 51.79
N ALA A 82 0.58 17.36 52.82
CA ALA A 82 0.27 18.79 52.69
C ALA A 82 1.26 19.51 51.76
N LEU A 83 2.56 19.16 51.81
CA LEU A 83 3.57 19.74 50.93
C LEU A 83 3.36 19.35 49.46
N LEU A 84 2.99 18.09 49.18
CA LEU A 84 2.68 17.62 47.83
C LEU A 84 1.46 18.32 47.21
N LEU A 85 0.43 18.60 48.02
CA LEU A 85 -0.76 19.33 47.58
C LEU A 85 -0.47 20.81 47.28
N LEU A 86 0.43 21.45 48.05
CA LEU A 86 0.89 22.82 47.81
C LEU A 86 1.78 22.95 46.56
N VAL A 87 2.59 21.94 46.24
CA VAL A 87 3.40 21.96 45.00
C VAL A 87 2.53 21.75 43.75
N SER A 88 1.41 21.04 43.87
CA SER A 88 0.46 20.84 42.77
C SER A 88 -0.39 22.07 42.41
N SER A 89 -0.43 23.07 43.29
CA SER A 89 -1.30 24.26 43.14
C SER A 89 -0.58 25.53 42.70
N ILE A 90 0.75 25.50 42.48
CA ILE A 90 1.55 26.66 42.03
C ILE A 90 2.34 26.39 40.74
N THR A 91 1.99 25.35 39.97
CA THR A 91 2.52 25.17 38.62
C THR A 91 1.43 25.48 37.59
N PRO A 92 1.49 26.61 36.86
CA PRO A 92 0.66 26.74 35.67
C PRO A 92 1.11 25.65 34.70
N ALA A 93 0.14 24.83 34.27
CA ALA A 93 0.32 23.76 33.30
C ALA A 93 0.85 24.31 31.98
N LEU A 94 2.17 24.46 31.86
CA LEU A 94 2.89 24.54 30.60
C LEU A 94 3.05 23.11 30.07
N CYS A 95 1.93 22.48 29.74
CA CYS A 95 1.92 21.40 28.77
C CYS A 95 2.03 22.05 27.38
N LEU A 96 3.21 22.57 27.03
CA LEU A 96 3.57 22.64 25.61
C LEU A 96 3.82 21.20 25.17
N GLY A 97 2.75 20.53 24.76
CA GLY A 97 2.87 19.55 23.70
C GLY A 97 3.59 20.26 22.55
N ASN A 98 4.63 19.63 22.01
CA ASN A 98 5.42 20.16 20.91
C ASN A 98 4.60 20.10 19.61
N HIS A 99 3.43 20.76 19.58
CA HIS A 99 2.78 21.17 18.35
C HIS A 99 3.63 22.31 17.83
N THR A 100 4.52 22.00 16.90
CA THR A 100 5.09 23.01 16.01
C THR A 100 3.92 23.80 15.42
N PHE A 101 3.71 25.03 15.93
CA PHE A 101 2.74 25.95 15.39
C PHE A 101 3.15 26.24 13.95
N ARG A 102 2.48 25.59 12.99
CA ARG A 102 2.68 25.89 11.59
C ARG A 102 2.22 27.32 11.34
N PRO A 103 3.01 28.15 10.64
CA PRO A 103 2.58 29.49 10.28
C PRO A 103 1.21 29.43 9.60
N ALA A 104 0.28 30.32 9.96
CA ALA A 104 -1.09 30.34 9.41
C ALA A 104 -1.13 30.31 7.87
N HIS A 105 -0.06 30.82 7.23
CA HIS A 105 0.16 30.76 5.80
C HIS A 105 0.26 29.33 5.24
N GLU A 106 1.02 28.44 5.88
CA GLU A 106 1.19 27.04 5.44
C GLU A 106 -0.10 26.24 5.56
N LEU A 107 -0.82 26.43 6.67
CA LEU A 107 -2.14 25.83 6.88
C LEU A 107 -3.15 26.28 5.80
N ARG A 108 -3.09 27.55 5.37
CA ARG A 108 -3.93 28.05 4.28
C ARG A 108 -3.59 27.39 2.94
N ILE A 109 -2.30 27.22 2.63
CA ILE A 109 -1.85 26.52 1.41
C ILE A 109 -2.31 25.06 1.43
N LEU A 110 -2.13 24.38 2.57
CA LEU A 110 -2.53 22.99 2.76
C LEU A 110 -4.04 22.81 2.55
N ARG A 111 -4.87 23.63 3.19
CA ARG A 111 -6.33 23.60 3.02
C ARG A 111 -6.75 23.87 1.58
N ALA A 112 -6.10 24.83 0.91
CA ALA A 112 -6.37 25.10 -0.51
C ALA A 112 -5.98 23.92 -1.40
N HIS A 113 -4.88 23.22 -1.10
CA HIS A 113 -4.45 22.04 -1.82
C HIS A 113 -5.42 20.87 -1.61
N LEU A 114 -5.83 20.59 -0.37
CA LEU A 114 -6.83 19.57 -0.03
C LEU A 114 -8.15 19.80 -0.77
N LYS A 115 -8.64 21.06 -0.79
CA LYS A 115 -9.85 21.43 -1.52
C LYS A 115 -9.73 21.23 -3.03
N LYS A 116 -8.51 21.26 -3.58
CA LYS A 116 -8.25 21.05 -5.01
C LYS A 116 -8.25 19.56 -5.36
N ILE A 117 -7.60 18.73 -4.55
CA ILE A 117 -7.43 17.29 -4.85
C ILE A 117 -8.67 16.47 -4.46
N ASN A 118 -9.36 16.84 -3.37
CA ASN A 118 -10.60 16.19 -2.96
C ASN A 118 -11.78 16.83 -3.71
N LYS A 119 -12.39 16.06 -4.62
CA LYS A 119 -13.54 16.50 -5.41
C LYS A 119 -14.82 16.56 -4.56
N PRO A 120 -15.80 17.41 -4.94
CA PRO A 120 -17.11 17.42 -4.28
C PRO A 120 -17.78 16.05 -4.32
N ALA A 121 -18.13 15.52 -3.15
CA ALA A 121 -18.79 14.24 -3.00
C ALA A 121 -20.31 14.41 -2.93
N VAL A 122 -21.06 13.50 -3.56
CA VAL A 122 -22.53 13.41 -3.39
C VAL A 122 -22.91 12.55 -2.18
N LYS A 123 -22.01 11.66 -1.76
CA LYS A 123 -22.11 10.80 -0.59
C LYS A 123 -20.69 10.52 -0.09
N THR A 124 -20.49 10.51 1.23
CA THR A 124 -19.27 9.99 1.85
C THR A 124 -19.62 8.74 2.64
N ILE A 125 -18.88 7.67 2.42
CA ILE A 125 -18.99 6.42 3.16
C ILE A 125 -17.78 6.33 4.08
N GLN A 126 -18.03 6.12 5.36
CA GLN A 126 -16.97 5.80 6.30
C GLN A 126 -16.85 4.28 6.37
N ALA A 127 -15.61 3.77 6.35
CA ALA A 127 -15.36 2.35 6.61
C ALA A 127 -15.63 2.05 8.11
N CYS A 128 -16.89 2.09 8.56
CA CYS A 128 -17.26 1.91 9.97
C CYS A 128 -18.75 1.68 10.17
N ASN A 129 -19.16 0.54 10.74
CA ASN A 129 -20.56 0.37 11.17
C ASN A 129 -20.80 -0.10 12.61
N LEU A 130 -19.81 -0.49 13.45
CA LEU A 130 -20.10 -0.74 14.89
C LEU A 130 -18.88 -0.93 15.83
N CYS A 131 -17.67 -0.59 15.39
CA CYS A 131 -16.49 -0.48 16.26
C CYS A 131 -15.82 0.85 15.88
N ALA A 132 -14.90 1.41 16.66
CA ALA A 132 -13.86 2.22 16.02
C ALA A 132 -13.29 1.37 14.86
N SER A 133 -13.58 1.69 13.60
CA SER A 133 -13.46 0.75 12.48
C SER A 133 -12.39 1.23 11.50
N PRO A 134 -11.66 0.30 10.87
CA PRO A 134 -10.50 -0.37 11.47
C PRO A 134 -9.21 0.17 10.85
N ASP A 135 -9.34 0.89 9.73
CA ASP A 135 -8.35 1.64 8.95
C ASP A 135 -8.69 3.15 8.84
N GLY A 136 -9.94 3.56 9.15
CA GLY A 136 -10.35 4.97 9.25
C GLY A 136 -10.62 5.69 7.92
N ASP A 137 -10.68 4.96 6.80
CA ASP A 137 -10.85 5.55 5.47
C ASP A 137 -12.22 6.23 5.27
N LEU A 138 -12.20 7.39 4.61
CA LEU A 138 -13.37 8.06 4.07
C LEU A 138 -13.40 7.90 2.55
N ILE A 139 -14.49 7.33 2.03
CA ILE A 139 -14.70 7.15 0.59
C ILE A 139 -15.73 8.15 0.10
N ASP A 140 -15.28 9.07 -0.75
CA ASP A 140 -16.12 10.07 -1.40
C ASP A 140 -16.65 9.53 -2.72
N CYS A 141 -17.97 9.42 -2.82
CA CYS A 141 -18.65 9.13 -4.08
C CYS A 141 -18.73 10.41 -4.89
N VAL A 142 -17.88 10.51 -5.92
CA VAL A 142 -17.77 11.69 -6.78
C VAL A 142 -18.50 11.41 -8.08
N LEU A 143 -19.25 12.39 -8.61
CA LEU A 143 -19.90 12.23 -9.92
C LEU A 143 -18.85 11.82 -10.97
N SER A 144 -19.15 10.78 -11.75
CA SER A 144 -18.19 10.18 -12.68
C SER A 144 -17.53 11.20 -13.61
N HIS A 145 -18.29 12.18 -14.12
CA HIS A 145 -17.79 13.26 -14.99
C HIS A 145 -17.05 14.40 -14.27
N GLN A 146 -16.94 14.36 -12.94
CA GLN A 146 -16.24 15.35 -12.10
C GLN A 146 -15.00 14.78 -11.40
N GLN A 147 -14.66 13.51 -11.68
CA GLN A 147 -13.50 12.84 -11.12
C GLN A 147 -12.18 13.54 -11.54
N PRO A 148 -11.08 13.35 -10.78
CA PRO A 148 -9.78 14.01 -11.03
C PRO A 148 -9.24 13.87 -12.45
N ALA A 149 -9.57 12.78 -13.15
CA ALA A 149 -9.18 12.54 -14.54
C ALA A 149 -9.47 13.74 -15.47
N PHE A 150 -10.61 14.39 -15.28
CA PHE A 150 -11.11 15.44 -16.17
C PHE A 150 -10.55 16.84 -15.89
N ASP A 151 -9.65 16.96 -14.90
CA ASP A 151 -8.83 18.17 -14.76
C ASP A 151 -7.79 18.26 -15.88
N HIS A 152 -7.44 17.14 -16.52
CA HIS A 152 -6.53 17.11 -17.66
C HIS A 152 -7.17 17.84 -18.85
N PRO A 153 -6.49 18.83 -19.48
CA PRO A 153 -7.04 19.60 -20.59
C PRO A 153 -7.53 18.73 -21.74
N GLU A 154 -6.78 17.69 -22.12
CA GLU A 154 -7.18 16.79 -23.21
C GLU A 154 -8.37 15.88 -22.87
N LEU A 155 -8.65 15.64 -21.59
CA LEU A 155 -9.75 14.77 -21.18
C LEU A 155 -11.00 15.56 -20.80
N ARG A 156 -10.88 16.88 -20.60
CA ARG A 156 -11.97 17.73 -20.11
C ARG A 156 -13.20 17.63 -21.01
N GLY A 157 -14.36 17.42 -20.40
CA GLY A 157 -15.64 17.34 -21.11
C GLY A 157 -15.91 15.99 -21.78
N GLN A 158 -14.96 15.05 -21.74
CA GLN A 158 -15.21 13.68 -22.18
C GLN A 158 -16.03 12.91 -21.14
N LYS A 159 -16.70 11.86 -21.61
CA LYS A 159 -17.38 10.88 -20.74
C LYS A 159 -16.57 9.58 -20.71
N PRO A 160 -16.66 8.81 -19.62
CA PRO A 160 -16.10 7.46 -19.59
C PRO A 160 -16.58 6.63 -20.79
N LEU A 161 -15.69 5.83 -21.38
CA LEU A 161 -16.02 4.96 -22.51
C LEU A 161 -16.82 3.75 -22.06
N ASP A 162 -17.54 3.15 -23.00
CA ASP A 162 -18.16 1.85 -22.82
C ASP A 162 -17.09 0.77 -22.54
N PRO A 163 -17.46 -0.32 -21.83
CA PRO A 163 -16.59 -1.47 -21.60
C PRO A 163 -15.90 -1.98 -22.88
N PRO A 164 -14.59 -2.26 -22.85
CA PRO A 164 -13.86 -2.77 -24.00
C PRO A 164 -14.13 -4.27 -24.20
N GLU A 165 -13.72 -4.79 -25.36
CA GLU A 165 -13.66 -6.23 -25.57
C GLU A 165 -12.55 -6.84 -24.69
N ARG A 166 -12.91 -7.91 -23.97
CA ARG A 166 -11.95 -8.66 -23.14
C ARG A 166 -11.10 -9.57 -24.02
N PRO A 167 -9.86 -9.87 -23.62
CA PRO A 167 -9.03 -10.81 -24.36
C PRO A 167 -9.69 -12.19 -24.50
N LYS A 168 -9.51 -12.83 -25.66
CA LYS A 168 -9.94 -14.21 -25.92
C LYS A 168 -9.31 -15.16 -24.90
N GLY A 169 -10.07 -16.17 -24.47
CA GLY A 169 -9.65 -17.08 -23.41
C GLY A 169 -9.84 -16.52 -21.99
N ASN A 170 -10.35 -15.29 -21.83
CA ASN A 170 -10.79 -14.81 -20.52
C ASN A 170 -12.13 -15.46 -20.14
N HIS A 171 -12.08 -16.65 -19.56
CA HIS A 171 -13.25 -17.27 -18.97
C HIS A 171 -13.55 -16.61 -17.62
N THR A 172 -14.34 -15.53 -17.61
CA THR A 172 -15.04 -15.11 -16.39
C THR A 172 -16.04 -16.21 -16.06
N ARG A 173 -15.61 -17.19 -15.26
CA ARG A 173 -16.54 -18.11 -14.61
C ARG A 173 -17.56 -17.23 -13.92
N GLY A 174 -18.85 -17.44 -14.15
CA GLY A 174 -19.96 -16.66 -13.58
C GLY A 174 -20.07 -16.82 -12.06
N GLU A 175 -18.97 -16.64 -11.33
CA GLU A 175 -18.94 -16.46 -9.91
C GLU A 175 -19.68 -15.17 -9.61
N ARG A 176 -20.76 -15.31 -8.84
CA ARG A 176 -21.54 -14.19 -8.34
C ARG A 176 -20.59 -13.14 -7.80
N VAL A 177 -20.72 -11.90 -8.30
CA VAL A 177 -20.05 -10.68 -7.83
C VAL A 177 -20.57 -10.36 -6.41
N SER A 178 -20.32 -11.24 -5.44
CA SER A 178 -20.91 -11.20 -4.11
C SER A 178 -19.88 -11.14 -2.99
N LYS A 179 -18.60 -10.97 -3.30
CA LYS A 179 -17.58 -10.73 -2.28
C LYS A 179 -17.17 -9.26 -2.32
N SER A 180 -17.38 -8.58 -1.21
CA SER A 180 -16.67 -7.34 -0.90
C SER A 180 -15.17 -7.67 -0.89
N PHE A 181 -14.39 -6.87 -1.61
CA PHE A 181 -12.92 -7.00 -1.66
C PHE A 181 -12.22 -5.90 -0.86
N GLN A 182 -12.98 -4.93 -0.34
CA GLN A 182 -12.44 -3.76 0.33
C GLN A 182 -13.24 -3.46 1.59
N LEU A 183 -12.56 -3.05 2.66
CA LEU A 183 -13.17 -2.86 3.99
C LEU A 183 -14.35 -1.88 3.97
N TRP A 184 -14.27 -0.82 3.16
CA TRP A 184 -15.31 0.21 3.08
C TRP A 184 -16.65 -0.30 2.55
N SER A 185 -16.67 -1.41 1.81
CA SER A 185 -17.90 -2.04 1.30
C SER A 185 -18.42 -3.19 2.17
N ASP A 186 -17.72 -3.56 3.24
CA ASP A 186 -18.12 -4.67 4.13
C ASP A 186 -19.41 -4.36 4.91
N SER A 187 -19.73 -3.08 5.11
CA SER A 187 -20.98 -2.59 5.71
C SER A 187 -22.21 -2.84 4.83
N GLY A 188 -22.03 -3.21 3.57
CA GLY A 188 -23.08 -3.24 2.54
C GLY A 188 -23.38 -1.86 1.94
N GLU A 189 -22.68 -0.81 2.37
CA GLU A 189 -22.77 0.48 1.71
C GLU A 189 -22.09 0.47 0.34
N ALA A 190 -22.67 1.22 -0.60
CA ALA A 190 -22.12 1.41 -1.93
C ALA A 190 -22.31 2.85 -2.41
N CYS A 191 -21.46 3.26 -3.36
CA CYS A 191 -21.62 4.52 -4.05
C CYS A 191 -22.79 4.46 -5.05
N PRO A 192 -23.61 5.52 -5.17
CA PRO A 192 -24.72 5.56 -6.11
C PRO A 192 -24.28 5.35 -7.56
N GLU A 193 -25.19 4.89 -8.42
CA GLU A 193 -24.91 4.80 -9.87
C GLU A 193 -24.56 6.17 -10.44
N GLY A 194 -23.67 6.19 -11.44
CA GLY A 194 -23.15 7.43 -12.05
C GLY A 194 -22.06 8.13 -11.23
N THR A 195 -21.64 7.56 -10.09
CA THR A 195 -20.51 8.05 -9.27
C THR A 195 -19.34 7.08 -9.26
N VAL A 196 -18.17 7.55 -8.83
CA VAL A 196 -16.96 6.74 -8.60
C VAL A 196 -16.48 6.94 -7.16
N PRO A 197 -16.14 5.87 -6.41
CA PRO A 197 -15.57 5.98 -5.08
C PRO A 197 -14.12 6.45 -5.15
N ILE A 198 -13.80 7.51 -4.43
CA ILE A 198 -12.45 8.07 -4.31
C ILE A 198 -12.09 8.13 -2.82
N ARG A 199 -10.97 7.52 -2.42
CA ARG A 199 -10.48 7.67 -1.05
C ARG A 199 -10.07 9.13 -0.81
N ARG A 200 -10.66 9.76 0.20
CA ARG A 200 -10.34 11.12 0.58
C ARG A 200 -8.89 11.20 1.04
N THR A 201 -8.16 12.19 0.53
CA THR A 201 -6.84 12.53 1.05
C THR A 201 -7.00 13.42 2.28
N THR A 202 -6.35 13.07 3.39
CA THR A 202 -6.40 13.85 4.64
C THR A 202 -5.20 14.78 4.77
N GLU A 203 -5.23 15.65 5.79
CA GLU A 203 -4.08 16.49 6.14
C GLU A 203 -2.88 15.60 6.50
N GLU A 204 -3.10 14.57 7.32
CA GLU A 204 -2.07 13.61 7.76
C GLU A 204 -1.40 12.93 6.57
N ASP A 205 -2.15 12.59 5.52
CA ASP A 205 -1.61 12.02 4.29
C ASP A 205 -0.58 12.96 3.63
N ILE A 206 -0.87 14.27 3.61
CA ILE A 206 0.04 15.27 3.04
C ILE A 206 1.21 15.58 3.98
N LEU A 207 0.99 15.47 5.30
CA LEU A 207 2.06 15.71 6.29
C LEU A 207 3.09 14.59 6.29
N ARG A 208 2.65 13.36 6.01
CA ARG A 208 3.49 12.24 5.60
C ARG A 208 3.92 12.35 4.14
N ALA A 209 4.00 13.53 3.57
CA ALA A 209 4.91 13.73 2.46
C ALA A 209 5.82 14.84 2.94
N SER A 210 7.12 14.59 2.97
CA SER A 210 8.16 15.57 3.31
C SER A 210 7.92 17.02 2.80
N SER A 211 7.11 17.23 1.75
CA SER A 211 6.43 18.51 1.53
C SER A 211 5.10 18.38 0.74
N ILE A 212 4.22 19.39 0.86
CA ILE A 212 2.98 19.53 0.05
C ILE A 212 3.25 19.45 -1.46
N ARG A 213 4.40 19.98 -1.92
CA ARG A 213 4.80 19.95 -3.34
C ARG A 213 5.26 18.58 -3.82
N ARG A 214 5.65 17.70 -2.89
CA ARG A 214 6.10 16.32 -3.14
C ARG A 214 5.01 15.30 -2.88
N PHE A 215 3.90 15.65 -2.24
CA PHE A 215 2.79 14.73 -2.01
C PHE A 215 2.29 14.13 -3.34
N GLY A 216 2.19 12.80 -3.40
CA GLY A 216 1.85 12.06 -4.61
C GLY A 216 2.92 12.08 -5.71
N ARG A 217 4.13 12.59 -5.44
CA ARG A 217 5.28 12.65 -6.36
C ARG A 217 6.51 11.98 -5.77
N LYS A 218 7.40 11.54 -6.65
CA LYS A 218 8.67 10.91 -6.30
C LYS A 218 9.68 11.88 -5.67
N PRO A 219 10.25 11.56 -4.49
CA PRO A 219 11.42 12.25 -3.97
C PRO A 219 12.59 12.16 -4.97
N ARG A 220 13.35 13.26 -5.11
CA ARG A 220 14.62 13.24 -5.84
C ARG A 220 15.70 12.68 -4.92
N THR A 221 16.08 11.42 -5.09
CA THR A 221 17.32 10.90 -4.51
C THR A 221 18.50 11.42 -5.32
N VAL A 222 19.16 12.47 -4.80
CA VAL A 222 20.51 12.85 -5.25
C VAL A 222 21.43 11.73 -4.77
N ARG A 223 21.82 10.83 -5.68
CA ARG A 223 22.77 9.77 -5.36
C ARG A 223 24.19 10.34 -5.37
N ARG A 224 24.83 10.37 -4.20
CA ARG A 224 26.29 10.30 -4.06
C ARG A 224 26.63 8.83 -3.84
N ASP A 225 27.21 8.23 -4.87
CA ASP A 225 28.02 7.01 -4.90
C ASP A 225 27.44 5.64 -4.49
N SER A 226 27.85 4.66 -5.33
CA SER A 226 28.05 3.22 -5.09
C SER A 226 26.84 2.27 -5.02
N THR A 227 26.66 1.49 -6.11
CA THR A 227 26.43 0.03 -6.11
C THR A 227 25.29 -0.62 -5.31
N GLY A 228 24.08 -0.05 -5.23
CA GLY A 228 22.94 -0.86 -4.80
C GLY A 228 21.67 -0.05 -4.59
N SER A 229 20.64 -0.27 -5.41
CA SER A 229 19.31 0.30 -5.19
C SER A 229 18.86 0.01 -3.75
N ASP A 230 18.25 0.97 -3.05
CA ASP A 230 17.67 0.73 -1.70
C ASP A 230 16.43 -0.20 -1.77
N HIS A 231 16.17 -0.77 -2.95
CA HIS A 231 15.04 -1.63 -3.25
C HIS A 231 15.52 -3.04 -3.51
N GLU A 232 14.78 -4.02 -3.02
CA GLU A 232 15.06 -5.43 -3.25
C GLU A 232 13.85 -6.13 -3.84
N HIS A 233 14.10 -6.95 -4.85
CA HIS A 233 13.08 -7.57 -5.67
C HIS A 233 13.12 -9.08 -5.55
N ALA A 234 11.94 -9.70 -5.63
CA ALA A 234 11.76 -11.12 -5.93
C ALA A 234 10.68 -11.25 -7.01
N VAL A 235 11.10 -11.41 -8.26
CA VAL A 235 10.25 -11.24 -9.44
C VAL A 235 10.38 -12.36 -10.45
N VAL A 236 9.27 -12.65 -11.13
CA VAL A 236 9.20 -13.38 -12.40
C VAL A 236 8.97 -12.37 -13.51
N PHE A 237 9.68 -12.50 -14.63
CA PHE A 237 9.50 -11.62 -15.79
C PHE A 237 9.60 -12.34 -17.13
N VAL A 238 9.01 -11.71 -18.13
CA VAL A 238 9.13 -12.06 -19.55
C VAL A 238 9.48 -10.81 -20.33
N ASN A 239 10.38 -10.93 -21.29
CA ASN A 239 10.85 -9.87 -22.17
C ASN A 239 11.15 -10.41 -23.57
N GLY A 240 11.47 -9.54 -24.51
CA GLY A 240 11.87 -9.93 -25.88
C GLY A 240 10.74 -10.02 -26.90
N ASP A 241 9.47 -9.94 -26.46
CA ASP A 241 8.28 -9.91 -27.32
C ASP A 241 7.51 -8.58 -27.16
N GLN A 242 6.44 -8.41 -27.95
CA GLN A 242 5.47 -7.33 -27.81
C GLN A 242 4.30 -7.79 -26.94
N TYR A 243 4.09 -7.12 -25.81
CA TYR A 243 3.05 -7.45 -24.85
C TYR A 243 1.96 -6.39 -24.84
N TYR A 244 0.71 -6.82 -24.88
CA TYR A 244 -0.48 -5.96 -24.89
C TYR A 244 -1.25 -6.06 -23.59
N GLY A 245 -0.73 -6.78 -22.60
CA GLY A 245 -1.36 -6.93 -21.30
C GLY A 245 -0.73 -8.03 -20.45
N ALA A 246 -1.19 -8.08 -19.21
CA ALA A 246 -0.76 -9.01 -18.18
C ALA A 246 -1.94 -9.35 -17.27
N LYS A 247 -2.01 -10.61 -16.84
CA LYS A 247 -3.03 -11.10 -15.91
C LYS A 247 -2.39 -12.02 -14.88
N ALA A 248 -2.78 -11.87 -13.62
CA ALA A 248 -2.41 -12.80 -12.55
C ALA A 248 -3.41 -12.76 -11.40
N SER A 249 -3.45 -13.82 -10.60
CA SER A 249 -4.05 -13.82 -9.27
C SER A 249 -2.96 -13.62 -8.22
N ILE A 250 -3.12 -12.62 -7.35
CA ILE A 250 -2.10 -12.16 -6.40
C ILE A 250 -2.59 -12.42 -4.98
N ASN A 251 -1.78 -13.11 -4.19
CA ASN A 251 -2.10 -13.41 -2.81
C ASN A 251 -1.99 -12.17 -1.90
N VAL A 252 -3.03 -11.90 -1.11
CA VAL A 252 -3.13 -10.74 -0.22
C VAL A 252 -2.55 -11.08 1.15
N TRP A 253 -1.49 -10.38 1.57
CA TRP A 253 -0.88 -10.51 2.90
C TRP A 253 -0.75 -9.17 3.60
N SER A 254 -0.37 -9.22 4.88
CA SER A 254 -0.12 -8.06 5.74
C SER A 254 1.33 -8.10 6.26
N PRO A 255 2.36 -7.99 5.40
CA PRO A 255 3.76 -8.00 5.83
C PRO A 255 4.07 -6.92 6.89
N ARG A 256 4.95 -7.25 7.83
CA ARG A 256 5.49 -6.28 8.78
C ARG A 256 6.56 -5.42 8.11
N VAL A 257 6.39 -4.11 8.19
CA VAL A 257 7.39 -3.12 7.79
C VAL A 257 8.14 -2.63 9.05
N THR A 258 9.47 -2.50 8.95
CA THR A 258 10.34 -2.16 10.09
C THR A 258 10.47 -0.66 10.32
N ASP A 259 10.56 0.12 9.25
CA ASP A 259 10.83 1.56 9.27
C ASP A 259 9.70 2.35 8.60
N GLU A 260 9.48 3.60 9.01
CA GLU A 260 8.40 4.46 8.49
C GLU A 260 8.62 4.88 7.04
N PHE A 261 9.85 4.80 6.54
CA PHE A 261 10.21 5.11 5.15
C PHE A 261 10.28 3.86 4.27
N GLU A 262 10.07 2.66 4.83
CA GLU A 262 10.12 1.39 4.11
C GLU A 262 8.74 0.86 3.74
N PHE A 263 8.67 0.08 2.68
CA PHE A 263 7.41 -0.53 2.24
C PHE A 263 7.64 -1.94 1.73
N SER A 264 6.52 -2.63 1.51
CA SER A 264 6.50 -3.95 0.88
C SER A 264 5.36 -4.04 -0.13
N LEU A 265 5.70 -4.39 -1.36
CA LEU A 265 4.80 -4.48 -2.51
C LEU A 265 4.66 -5.88 -3.08
N SER A 266 3.60 -6.04 -3.87
CA SER A 266 3.29 -7.25 -4.64
C SER A 266 2.53 -6.83 -5.88
N GLN A 267 3.24 -6.74 -7.00
CA GLN A 267 2.84 -5.96 -8.15
C GLN A 267 2.96 -6.68 -9.49
N ILE A 268 2.15 -6.21 -10.44
CA ILE A 268 2.31 -6.47 -11.87
C ILE A 268 2.91 -5.21 -12.49
N TRP A 269 3.99 -5.38 -13.24
CA TRP A 269 4.59 -4.33 -14.03
C TRP A 269 4.40 -4.59 -15.52
N VAL A 270 3.95 -3.57 -16.26
CA VAL A 270 3.86 -3.58 -17.72
C VAL A 270 4.72 -2.44 -18.24
N ILE A 271 5.80 -2.78 -18.95
CA ILE A 271 6.94 -1.86 -19.16
C ILE A 271 7.26 -1.75 -20.66
N ALA A 272 7.54 -0.55 -21.15
CA ALA A 272 7.97 -0.29 -22.53
C ALA A 272 9.11 0.75 -22.58
N GLY A 273 10.14 0.53 -23.40
CA GLY A 273 11.23 1.48 -23.64
C GLY A 273 12.61 1.00 -23.17
N SER A 274 13.65 1.83 -23.32
CA SER A 274 15.05 1.45 -23.06
C SER A 274 15.50 1.78 -21.64
N PHE A 275 16.07 0.80 -20.93
CA PHE A 275 16.61 0.98 -19.59
C PHE A 275 17.97 1.68 -19.66
N GLY A 276 18.02 2.96 -19.30
CA GLY A 276 19.25 3.75 -19.22
C GLY A 276 19.26 4.56 -17.94
N LYS A 277 19.69 3.90 -16.85
CA LYS A 277 19.76 4.37 -15.45
C LYS A 277 18.48 5.06 -14.95
N ASP A 278 17.83 4.39 -14.01
CA ASP A 278 17.00 4.88 -12.90
C ASP A 278 15.70 4.04 -12.78
N LEU A 279 15.81 2.85 -12.19
CA LEU A 279 14.70 2.29 -11.43
C LEU A 279 14.56 3.18 -10.21
N ASN A 280 13.39 3.79 -10.00
CA ASN A 280 13.07 4.11 -8.62
C ASN A 280 11.57 4.28 -8.39
N THR A 281 11.11 3.69 -7.32
CA THR A 281 9.73 3.55 -6.83
C THR A 281 9.55 4.48 -5.61
N ILE A 282 8.32 4.72 -5.15
CA ILE A 282 8.02 5.39 -3.85
C ILE A 282 7.22 4.35 -3.07
N GLU A 283 7.60 3.95 -1.86
CA GLU A 283 7.96 4.64 -0.62
C GLU A 283 6.74 4.95 0.26
N ALA A 284 6.85 4.47 1.50
CA ALA A 284 5.85 4.15 2.51
C ALA A 284 4.95 5.28 2.99
N GLU A 285 5.14 6.49 2.47
CA GLU A 285 4.58 7.70 3.04
C GLU A 285 3.07 7.86 2.72
N LEU A 286 2.55 7.20 1.68
CA LEU A 286 1.16 7.45 1.24
C LEU A 286 0.10 7.00 2.27
N TYR A 287 0.36 5.96 3.06
CA TYR A 287 -0.61 5.40 4.00
C TYR A 287 0.02 5.16 5.36
N GLY A 288 -0.59 5.74 6.41
CA GLY A 288 -0.11 5.62 7.78
C GLY A 288 -0.61 4.35 8.50
N ASP A 289 -0.89 3.26 7.77
CA ASP A 289 -1.47 2.06 8.37
C ASP A 289 -0.93 0.73 7.81
N ASN A 290 -1.22 -0.35 8.55
CA ASN A 290 -0.82 -1.72 8.24
C ASN A 290 -1.88 -2.47 7.44
N TYR A 291 -2.66 -1.78 6.61
CA TYR A 291 -3.61 -2.48 5.73
C TYR A 291 -3.02 -2.63 4.34
N PRO A 292 -3.10 -3.82 3.73
CA PRO A 292 -2.72 -3.98 2.33
C PRO A 292 -3.70 -3.19 1.47
N ARG A 293 -3.20 -2.19 0.76
CA ARG A 293 -4.04 -1.27 -0.02
C ARG A 293 -3.93 -1.51 -1.51
N PHE A 294 -5.07 -1.42 -2.20
CA PHE A 294 -5.11 -1.44 -3.67
C PHE A 294 -4.53 -0.14 -4.20
N PHE A 295 -3.46 -0.15 -4.98
CA PHE A 295 -2.94 1.08 -5.56
C PHE A 295 -2.56 0.89 -7.03
N THR A 296 -2.54 2.00 -7.76
CA THR A 296 -2.02 2.09 -9.12
C THR A 296 -0.94 3.14 -9.20
N TYR A 297 0.09 2.88 -9.99
CA TYR A 297 1.11 3.85 -10.34
C TYR A 297 1.37 3.81 -11.84
N TRP A 298 1.50 4.98 -12.46
CA TRP A 298 1.84 5.09 -13.88
C TRP A 298 2.68 6.33 -14.15
N THR A 299 3.51 6.26 -15.19
CA THR A 299 4.28 7.39 -15.69
C THR A 299 3.68 7.90 -17.00
N VAL A 300 3.60 9.22 -17.14
CA VAL A 300 3.16 9.85 -18.39
C VAL A 300 4.35 10.37 -19.18
N SER A 301 4.15 10.58 -20.49
CA SER A 301 5.14 11.26 -21.34
C SER A 301 5.45 12.67 -20.83
N ILE A 302 6.63 13.20 -21.13
CA ILE A 302 7.07 14.56 -20.77
C ILE A 302 6.05 15.64 -21.18
N ILE A 303 5.47 15.53 -22.38
CA ILE A 303 4.46 16.50 -22.89
C ILE A 303 3.25 16.53 -21.95
N ASN A 304 2.71 15.36 -21.62
CA ASN A 304 1.55 15.21 -20.73
C ASN A 304 1.88 15.53 -19.26
N ALA A 305 3.14 15.43 -18.83
CA ALA A 305 3.53 15.71 -17.45
C ALA A 305 3.21 17.14 -17.03
N SER A 306 3.33 18.12 -17.94
CA SER A 306 2.98 19.52 -17.65
C SER A 306 1.49 19.71 -17.32
N PHE A 307 0.63 18.88 -17.92
CA PHE A 307 -0.82 18.90 -17.75
C PHE A 307 -1.29 18.11 -16.54
N CYS A 308 -0.69 16.93 -16.29
CA CYS A 308 -0.95 16.12 -15.11
C CYS A 308 -0.44 16.81 -13.83
N PHE A 309 0.62 17.61 -13.93
CA PHE A 309 1.27 18.26 -12.80
C PHE A 309 1.45 19.77 -13.03
N PRO A 310 0.42 20.59 -12.75
CA PRO A 310 0.48 22.04 -12.99
C PRO A 310 1.65 22.76 -12.29
N SER A 311 2.19 22.20 -11.20
CA SER A 311 3.36 22.78 -10.52
C SER A 311 4.70 22.54 -11.22
N LEU A 312 4.74 21.81 -12.35
CA LEU A 312 5.95 21.57 -13.15
C LEU A 312 6.21 22.66 -14.21
N LEU A 313 5.35 23.67 -14.33
CA LEU A 313 5.45 24.78 -15.29
C LEU A 313 6.75 25.62 -15.22
N HIS A 314 7.69 25.34 -14.30
CA HIS A 314 8.96 26.09 -14.13
C HIS A 314 10.22 25.22 -14.22
N LEU A 315 10.11 23.96 -14.66
CA LEU A 315 11.24 23.02 -14.76
C LEU A 315 11.40 22.47 -16.18
N SER A 316 11.43 23.34 -17.20
CA SER A 316 11.46 22.92 -18.60
C SER A 316 12.79 22.33 -19.08
N ASP A 317 13.93 22.58 -18.42
CA ASP A 317 15.21 22.43 -19.13
C ASP A 317 16.14 21.29 -18.67
N LYS A 318 15.75 20.42 -17.73
CA LYS A 318 16.68 19.33 -17.34
C LYS A 318 16.09 18.14 -16.58
N TYR A 319 15.13 17.38 -17.11
CA TYR A 319 14.78 16.11 -16.43
C TYR A 319 14.55 14.94 -17.38
N THR A 320 15.47 13.99 -17.22
CA THR A 320 15.53 12.62 -17.70
C THR A 320 14.49 11.76 -16.96
N ASP A 321 13.43 11.31 -17.61
CA ASP A 321 12.33 10.57 -16.97
C ASP A 321 12.58 9.05 -16.89
N ALA A 322 13.47 8.67 -15.98
CA ALA A 322 13.53 7.33 -15.44
C ALA A 322 12.99 7.42 -13.99
N TYR A 323 11.66 7.50 -13.87
CA TYR A 323 10.95 7.68 -12.60
C TYR A 323 11.19 8.98 -11.80
N GLN A 324 11.70 10.06 -12.38
CA GLN A 324 12.08 11.25 -11.57
C GLN A 324 11.03 12.38 -11.50
N THR A 325 10.11 12.52 -12.48
CA THR A 325 9.25 13.73 -12.57
C THR A 325 7.80 13.53 -13.03
N THR A 326 7.42 12.42 -13.67
CA THR A 326 6.11 12.28 -14.38
C THR A 326 5.20 11.17 -13.82
N GLY A 327 5.55 10.56 -12.70
CA GLY A 327 4.79 9.46 -12.10
C GLY A 327 3.62 9.92 -11.24
N CYS A 328 2.50 9.19 -11.30
CA CYS A 328 1.30 9.47 -10.51
C CYS A 328 0.81 8.24 -9.74
N TYR A 329 0.39 8.44 -8.48
CA TYR A 329 -0.31 7.44 -7.68
C TYR A 329 -1.83 7.63 -7.74
N ASN A 330 -2.56 6.52 -7.87
CA ASN A 330 -4.00 6.38 -7.70
C ASN A 330 -4.85 7.38 -8.49
N LEU A 331 -5.39 8.40 -7.84
CA LEU A 331 -6.16 9.49 -8.44
C LEU A 331 -5.63 10.85 -7.98
N LEU A 332 -4.39 10.88 -7.47
CA LEU A 332 -3.75 12.11 -6.95
C LEU A 332 -3.41 13.11 -8.06
N CYS A 333 -3.41 12.63 -9.31
CA CYS A 333 -3.21 13.42 -10.52
C CYS A 333 -4.22 12.98 -11.58
N SER A 334 -4.45 13.85 -12.57
CA SER A 334 -5.33 13.56 -13.69
C SER A 334 -4.68 12.57 -14.67
N GLY A 335 -5.49 11.71 -15.31
CA GLY A 335 -5.02 10.80 -16.37
C GLY A 335 -5.60 9.38 -16.31
N PHE A 336 -6.01 8.89 -15.15
CA PHE A 336 -6.75 7.63 -15.04
C PHE A 336 -8.25 7.89 -14.92
N ILE A 337 -9.05 7.27 -15.79
CA ILE A 337 -10.51 7.42 -15.81
C ILE A 337 -11.12 6.20 -15.15
N GLN A 338 -11.63 6.36 -13.93
CA GLN A 338 -12.39 5.34 -13.22
C GLN A 338 -13.82 5.24 -13.79
N THR A 339 -14.32 4.01 -13.90
CA THR A 339 -15.58 3.70 -14.61
C THR A 339 -16.63 3.00 -13.75
N ASN A 340 -16.24 2.42 -12.60
CA ASN A 340 -17.16 1.73 -11.71
C ASN A 340 -17.33 2.42 -10.35
N ASN A 341 -18.41 2.05 -9.66
CA ASN A 341 -18.79 2.54 -8.33
C ASN A 341 -18.47 1.55 -7.18
N ARG A 342 -17.71 0.48 -7.45
CA ARG A 342 -17.50 -0.67 -6.54
C ARG A 342 -16.09 -0.81 -5.99
N ILE A 343 -15.08 -0.23 -6.64
CA ILE A 343 -13.68 -0.35 -6.25
C ILE A 343 -13.09 1.04 -6.06
N ALA A 344 -12.64 1.34 -4.84
CA ALA A 344 -11.93 2.57 -4.51
C ALA A 344 -10.41 2.34 -4.62
N ILE A 345 -9.74 2.99 -5.57
CA ILE A 345 -8.28 2.93 -5.63
C ILE A 345 -7.71 3.63 -4.39
N GLY A 346 -6.77 2.97 -3.73
CA GLY A 346 -6.13 3.39 -2.49
C GLY A 346 -6.76 2.83 -1.22
N ALA A 347 -7.93 2.20 -1.30
CA ALA A 347 -8.61 1.64 -0.13
C ALA A 347 -8.05 0.25 0.27
N ALA A 348 -8.18 -0.07 1.56
CA ALA A 348 -7.72 -1.33 2.14
C ALA A 348 -8.46 -2.54 1.57
N ILE A 349 -7.70 -3.61 1.33
CA ILE A 349 -8.21 -4.89 0.84
C ILE A 349 -8.55 -5.82 2.00
N SER A 350 -9.70 -6.47 1.90
CA SER A 350 -10.22 -7.45 2.85
C SER A 350 -10.94 -8.58 2.10
N PRO A 351 -10.84 -9.85 2.56
CA PRO A 351 -10.04 -10.34 3.69
C PRO A 351 -8.55 -10.56 3.35
N ARG A 352 -7.72 -10.70 4.39
CA ARG A 352 -6.27 -10.94 4.30
C ARG A 352 -5.90 -12.38 4.59
N SER A 353 -4.84 -12.88 3.96
CA SER A 353 -4.29 -14.21 4.24
C SER A 353 -3.67 -14.30 5.63
N ALA A 354 -3.62 -15.52 6.18
CA ALA A 354 -2.93 -15.79 7.43
C ALA A 354 -2.14 -17.11 7.37
N TYR A 355 -1.02 -17.16 8.10
CA TYR A 355 -0.11 -18.30 8.15
C TYR A 355 -0.83 -19.56 8.65
N ASN A 356 -0.67 -20.67 7.92
CA ASN A 356 -1.36 -21.95 8.14
C ASN A 356 -2.89 -21.85 8.21
N ARG A 357 -3.49 -20.80 7.64
CA ARG A 357 -4.94 -20.58 7.61
C ARG A 357 -5.43 -20.37 6.17
N LYS A 358 -6.64 -19.82 6.02
CA LYS A 358 -7.18 -19.44 4.70
C LYS A 358 -6.28 -18.37 4.09
N GLN A 359 -5.96 -18.56 2.81
CA GLN A 359 -5.32 -17.56 1.97
C GLN A 359 -6.35 -17.00 0.99
N PHE A 360 -6.22 -15.72 0.69
CA PHE A 360 -7.09 -14.99 -0.21
C PHE A 360 -6.23 -14.33 -1.28
N ASP A 361 -6.70 -14.38 -2.51
CA ASP A 361 -6.07 -13.70 -3.63
C ASP A 361 -7.08 -12.87 -4.41
N ILE A 362 -6.56 -11.90 -5.14
CA ILE A 362 -7.32 -11.05 -6.05
C ILE A 362 -6.83 -11.27 -7.47
N GLY A 363 -7.74 -11.32 -8.43
CA GLY A 363 -7.40 -11.31 -9.85
C GLY A 363 -7.16 -9.89 -10.32
N LEU A 364 -6.14 -9.68 -11.15
CA LEU A 364 -5.95 -8.44 -11.89
C LEU A 364 -5.71 -8.75 -13.35
N MET A 365 -6.19 -7.88 -14.21
CA MET A 365 -5.83 -7.87 -15.61
C MET A 365 -5.63 -6.44 -16.09
N ILE A 366 -4.49 -6.20 -16.73
CA ILE A 366 -4.17 -4.98 -17.45
C ILE A 366 -4.08 -5.37 -18.91
N TRP A 367 -4.78 -4.67 -19.79
CA TRP A 367 -4.65 -4.93 -21.23
C TRP A 367 -4.95 -3.70 -22.04
N LYS A 368 -4.38 -3.65 -23.24
CA LYS A 368 -4.60 -2.61 -24.21
C LYS A 368 -5.80 -2.99 -25.08
N ASP A 369 -6.85 -2.19 -25.01
CA ASP A 369 -8.03 -2.33 -25.87
C ASP A 369 -7.64 -2.21 -27.35
N PRO A 370 -7.92 -3.21 -28.19
CA PRO A 370 -7.61 -3.14 -29.63
C PRO A 370 -8.37 -2.02 -30.35
N LYS A 371 -9.56 -1.63 -29.87
CA LYS A 371 -10.42 -0.67 -30.54
C LYS A 371 -9.94 0.77 -30.36
N HIS A 372 -9.69 1.20 -29.12
CA HIS A 372 -9.29 2.59 -28.82
C HIS A 372 -7.81 2.72 -28.40
N GLY A 373 -7.12 1.61 -28.18
CA GLY A 373 -5.72 1.58 -27.76
C GLY A 373 -5.49 1.94 -26.29
N HIS A 374 -6.53 2.14 -25.50
CA HIS A 374 -6.44 2.50 -24.08
C HIS A 374 -6.07 1.29 -23.23
N TRP A 375 -5.35 1.52 -22.14
CA TRP A 375 -4.99 0.46 -21.19
C TRP A 375 -6.07 0.34 -20.12
N TRP A 376 -6.76 -0.78 -20.07
CA TRP A 376 -7.83 -1.06 -19.12
C TRP A 376 -7.32 -1.86 -17.93
N LEU A 377 -7.91 -1.58 -16.77
CA LEU A 377 -7.69 -2.28 -15.52
C LEU A 377 -8.96 -3.01 -15.09
N GLU A 378 -8.86 -4.32 -14.95
CA GLU A 378 -9.89 -5.17 -14.37
C GLU A 378 -9.42 -5.72 -13.01
N PHE A 379 -10.33 -5.72 -12.05
CA PHE A 379 -10.15 -6.23 -10.70
C PHE A 379 -11.11 -7.39 -10.44
N GLY A 380 -10.60 -8.44 -9.81
CA GLY A 380 -11.35 -9.63 -9.46
C GLY A 380 -11.95 -10.32 -10.68
N SER A 381 -13.20 -10.75 -10.55
CA SER A 381 -13.94 -11.55 -11.54
C SER A 381 -14.73 -10.67 -12.51
N GLY A 382 -14.07 -9.71 -13.17
CA GLY A 382 -14.70 -8.90 -14.24
C GLY A 382 -15.04 -7.45 -13.90
N LEU A 383 -14.64 -6.91 -12.74
CA LEU A 383 -14.91 -5.51 -12.39
C LEU A 383 -13.94 -4.59 -13.12
N LEU A 384 -14.42 -3.87 -14.15
CA LEU A 384 -13.62 -2.86 -14.85
C LEU A 384 -13.43 -1.64 -13.94
N VAL A 385 -12.22 -1.46 -13.42
CA VAL A 385 -11.87 -0.32 -12.55
C VAL A 385 -11.89 0.95 -13.37
N GLY A 386 -11.20 0.95 -14.50
CA GLY A 386 -11.03 2.11 -15.35
C GLY A 386 -9.95 1.91 -16.38
N TYR A 387 -9.51 2.99 -16.99
CA TYR A 387 -8.49 2.94 -18.03
C TYR A 387 -7.58 4.17 -18.05
N TRP A 388 -6.40 3.97 -18.62
CA TRP A 388 -5.49 5.04 -19.01
C TRP A 388 -5.58 5.27 -20.52
N PRO A 389 -5.91 6.51 -20.94
CA PRO A 389 -5.90 6.89 -22.35
C PRO A 389 -4.52 6.70 -23.00
N ALA A 390 -4.50 6.19 -24.23
CA ALA A 390 -3.27 5.84 -24.94
C ALA A 390 -2.34 7.05 -25.18
N ASN A 391 -2.93 8.23 -25.39
CA ASN A 391 -2.21 9.49 -25.61
C ASN A 391 -1.40 9.96 -24.39
N MET A 392 -1.64 9.39 -23.20
CA MET A 392 -0.86 9.70 -21.99
C MET A 392 0.58 9.14 -22.05
N PHE A 393 0.81 8.13 -22.90
CA PHE A 393 2.06 7.37 -22.92
C PHE A 393 2.90 7.65 -24.17
N SER A 394 4.22 7.46 -24.03
CA SER A 394 5.14 7.44 -25.16
C SER A 394 5.26 6.02 -25.72
N HIS A 395 5.99 5.13 -25.04
CA HIS A 395 6.26 3.78 -25.53
C HIS A 395 5.08 2.83 -25.33
N LEU A 396 4.39 2.91 -24.19
CA LEU A 396 3.19 2.11 -23.93
C LEU A 396 2.02 2.49 -24.84
N ARG A 397 2.13 3.55 -25.64
CA ARG A 397 1.13 3.86 -26.67
C ARG A 397 1.04 2.76 -27.73
N SER A 398 2.15 2.10 -28.06
CA SER A 398 2.17 0.97 -28.99
C SER A 398 1.92 -0.35 -28.25
N HIS A 399 2.88 -0.77 -27.43
CA HIS A 399 2.91 -2.04 -26.71
C HIS A 399 3.93 -1.98 -25.57
N ALA A 400 3.90 -2.96 -24.68
CA ALA A 400 4.96 -3.24 -23.73
C ALA A 400 6.05 -4.12 -24.35
N SER A 401 7.28 -4.02 -23.82
CA SER A 401 8.43 -4.84 -24.17
C SER A 401 8.84 -5.80 -23.05
N MET A 402 8.26 -5.63 -21.85
CA MET A 402 8.50 -6.49 -20.70
C MET A 402 7.28 -6.50 -19.78
N VAL A 403 7.01 -7.67 -19.19
CA VAL A 403 6.03 -7.82 -18.11
C VAL A 403 6.75 -8.48 -16.93
N GLN A 404 6.54 -7.93 -15.73
CA GLN A 404 7.06 -8.50 -14.48
C GLN A 404 5.94 -8.74 -13.47
N PHE A 405 6.15 -9.70 -12.58
CA PHE A 405 5.26 -10.08 -11.50
C PHE A 405 6.10 -10.37 -10.26
N GLY A 406 5.72 -9.88 -9.08
CA GLY A 406 6.45 -10.22 -7.86
C GLY A 406 6.46 -9.14 -6.80
N GLY A 407 7.37 -9.32 -5.85
CA GLY A 407 7.51 -8.46 -4.68
C GLY A 407 8.65 -7.46 -4.81
N GLU A 408 8.50 -6.36 -4.09
CA GLU A 408 9.52 -5.32 -3.92
C GLU A 408 9.45 -4.80 -2.49
N ILE A 409 10.59 -4.55 -1.88
CA ILE A 409 10.67 -3.84 -0.59
C ILE A 409 11.67 -2.70 -0.69
N VAL A 410 11.60 -1.75 0.24
CA VAL A 410 12.71 -0.84 0.52
C VAL A 410 13.47 -1.27 1.76
N ASN A 411 14.78 -1.21 1.65
CA ASN A 411 15.77 -1.47 2.67
C ASN A 411 16.58 -0.17 2.88
N THR A 412 16.06 0.70 3.75
CA THR A 412 16.71 1.99 4.06
C THR A 412 17.99 1.83 4.86
N ARG A 413 18.19 0.66 5.47
CA ARG A 413 19.29 0.39 6.41
C ARG A 413 19.41 1.45 7.50
N SER A 414 18.29 2.03 7.96
CA SER A 414 18.25 3.16 8.92
C SER A 414 19.04 2.91 10.22
N ARG A 415 19.22 1.64 10.59
CA ARG A 415 19.96 1.19 11.79
C ARG A 415 21.37 0.65 11.49
N GLY A 416 21.88 0.86 10.28
CA GLY A 416 23.21 0.38 9.84
C GLY A 416 23.28 -1.09 9.44
N TYR A 417 22.13 -1.76 9.30
CA TYR A 417 22.03 -3.16 8.88
C TYR A 417 20.79 -3.37 8.00
N HIS A 418 20.74 -4.50 7.31
CA HIS A 418 19.62 -4.90 6.46
C HIS A 418 18.27 -4.83 7.21
N THR A 419 17.23 -4.32 6.56
CA THR A 419 15.89 -4.23 7.14
C THR A 419 15.29 -5.58 7.52
N GLY A 420 14.46 -5.60 8.57
CA GLY A 420 13.54 -6.71 8.89
C GLY A 420 12.17 -6.60 8.20
N THR A 421 12.02 -5.69 7.24
CA THR A 421 10.79 -5.54 6.46
C THR A 421 10.50 -6.83 5.70
N GLN A 422 9.26 -7.31 5.83
CA GLN A 422 8.85 -8.58 5.26
C GLN A 422 8.39 -8.38 3.81
N MET A 423 8.72 -9.34 2.93
CA MET A 423 8.15 -9.41 1.59
C MET A 423 7.04 -10.47 1.53
N GLY A 424 5.90 -10.13 0.92
CA GLY A 424 4.78 -11.06 0.78
C GLY A 424 4.22 -11.50 2.13
N SER A 425 4.37 -12.77 2.48
CA SER A 425 3.93 -13.30 3.77
C SER A 425 4.94 -13.14 4.89
N GLY A 426 6.17 -12.69 4.58
CA GLY A 426 7.30 -12.72 5.50
C GLY A 426 8.00 -14.09 5.61
N HIS A 427 7.57 -15.07 4.81
CA HIS A 427 8.13 -16.42 4.75
C HIS A 427 8.73 -16.72 3.39
N PHE A 428 9.73 -17.59 3.37
CA PHE A 428 10.41 -17.99 2.14
C PHE A 428 9.53 -18.89 1.25
N ALA A 429 9.83 -18.86 -0.04
CA ALA A 429 9.08 -19.52 -1.11
C ALA A 429 8.97 -21.05 -0.93
N GLU A 430 9.95 -21.69 -0.31
CA GLU A 430 9.98 -23.14 -0.06
C GLU A 430 8.87 -23.60 0.88
N GLU A 431 8.32 -22.71 1.71
CA GLU A 431 7.23 -23.05 2.61
C GLU A 431 5.90 -23.31 1.89
N GLY A 432 5.74 -22.79 0.67
CA GLY A 432 4.62 -23.10 -0.21
C GLY A 432 3.25 -22.63 0.26
N PHE A 433 2.18 -23.26 -0.27
CA PHE A 433 0.79 -22.87 -0.01
C PHE A 433 0.46 -22.87 1.49
N ARG A 434 -0.41 -21.93 1.91
CA ARG A 434 -0.77 -21.61 3.31
C ARG A 434 0.29 -20.84 4.11
N LYS A 435 1.51 -20.70 3.59
CA LYS A 435 2.64 -20.13 4.34
C LYS A 435 3.36 -19.02 3.58
N ALA A 436 3.81 -19.31 2.37
CA ALA A 436 4.42 -18.34 1.46
C ALA A 436 3.35 -17.51 0.73
N ALA A 437 3.74 -16.30 0.29
CA ALA A 437 2.97 -15.53 -0.68
C ALA A 437 3.14 -16.12 -2.08
N TYR A 438 2.16 -15.91 -2.95
CA TYR A 438 2.19 -16.42 -4.31
C TYR A 438 1.54 -15.49 -5.32
N PHE A 439 1.96 -15.65 -6.57
CA PHE A 439 1.18 -15.29 -7.74
C PHE A 439 0.84 -16.58 -8.49
N ARG A 440 -0.36 -16.67 -9.05
CA ARG A 440 -0.80 -17.79 -9.88
C ARG A 440 -1.59 -17.32 -11.09
N ASN A 441 -1.84 -18.23 -12.02
CA ASN A 441 -2.53 -17.94 -13.29
C ASN A 441 -1.85 -16.79 -14.06
N LEU A 442 -0.52 -16.79 -14.09
CA LEU A 442 0.23 -15.76 -14.81
C LEU A 442 0.03 -15.92 -16.32
N GLN A 443 -0.44 -14.85 -16.96
CA GLN A 443 -0.70 -14.79 -18.40
C GLN A 443 -0.32 -13.41 -18.95
N VAL A 444 -0.09 -13.35 -20.25
CA VAL A 444 0.10 -12.11 -21.02
C VAL A 444 -0.95 -12.01 -22.10
N VAL A 445 -1.21 -10.79 -22.59
CA VAL A 445 -2.06 -10.54 -23.75
C VAL A 445 -1.15 -10.24 -24.93
N ASP A 446 -1.42 -10.88 -26.07
CA ASP A 446 -0.70 -10.67 -27.32
C ASP A 446 -1.42 -9.68 -28.26
N TRP A 447 -0.88 -9.50 -29.46
CA TRP A 447 -1.35 -8.52 -30.43
C TRP A 447 -2.77 -8.79 -30.96
N ASP A 448 -3.23 -10.06 -30.95
CA ASP A 448 -4.54 -10.46 -31.45
C ASP A 448 -5.63 -10.46 -30.36
N ASN A 449 -5.30 -9.86 -29.21
CA ASN A 449 -6.11 -9.78 -28.00
C ASN A 449 -6.42 -11.17 -27.42
N SER A 450 -5.46 -12.08 -27.37
CA SER A 450 -5.59 -13.39 -26.73
C SER A 450 -4.79 -13.47 -25.44
N LEU A 451 -5.38 -14.09 -24.41
CA LEU A 451 -4.65 -14.44 -23.19
C LEU A 451 -3.81 -15.69 -23.42
N LEU A 452 -2.50 -15.55 -23.30
CA LEU A 452 -1.53 -16.61 -23.48
C LEU A 452 -0.79 -16.92 -22.18
N PRO A 453 -0.41 -18.19 -21.94
CA PRO A 453 0.52 -18.51 -20.88
C PRO A 453 1.89 -17.85 -21.14
N LEU A 454 2.61 -17.52 -20.07
CA LEU A 454 3.97 -17.00 -20.19
C LEU A 454 4.88 -18.03 -20.88
N ARG A 455 5.70 -17.56 -21.83
CA ARG A 455 6.81 -18.30 -22.44
C ARG A 455 8.12 -17.60 -22.08
N ASN A 456 9.25 -18.32 -22.10
CA ASN A 456 10.58 -17.77 -21.78
C ASN A 456 10.62 -17.06 -20.41
N ILE A 457 10.14 -17.76 -19.38
CA ILE A 457 10.01 -17.21 -18.04
C ILE A 457 11.39 -17.11 -17.39
N HIS A 458 11.72 -15.91 -16.90
CA HIS A 458 12.89 -15.65 -16.08
C HIS A 458 12.45 -15.31 -14.65
N HIS A 459 13.30 -15.60 -13.67
CA HIS A 459 13.09 -15.18 -12.29
C HIS A 459 14.38 -14.61 -11.69
N LEU A 460 14.23 -13.65 -10.79
CA LEU A 460 15.32 -12.95 -10.12
C LEU A 460 14.92 -12.71 -8.66
N ALA A 461 15.89 -12.89 -7.76
CA ALA A 461 15.83 -12.37 -6.41
C ALA A 461 17.17 -11.67 -6.11
N ASP A 462 17.13 -10.38 -5.78
CA ASP A 462 18.35 -9.57 -5.62
C ASP A 462 19.25 -10.12 -4.49
N HIS A 463 18.63 -10.46 -3.35
CA HIS A 463 19.29 -11.14 -2.23
C HIS A 463 18.46 -12.35 -1.79
N SER A 464 18.75 -13.51 -2.39
CA SER A 464 18.02 -14.77 -2.14
C SER A 464 18.01 -15.23 -0.67
N ASN A 465 19.02 -14.86 0.12
CA ASN A 465 19.05 -15.15 1.56
C ASN A 465 18.11 -14.27 2.39
N CYS A 466 17.64 -13.14 1.84
CA CYS A 466 16.76 -12.18 2.49
C CYS A 466 15.31 -12.37 2.01
N TYR A 467 15.15 -12.51 0.69
CA TYR A 467 13.89 -12.80 0.02
C TYR A 467 14.17 -13.70 -1.17
N ASN A 468 13.37 -14.75 -1.36
CA ASN A 468 13.57 -15.67 -2.47
C ASN A 468 12.27 -15.90 -3.25
N ILE A 469 12.42 -16.65 -4.34
CA ILE A 469 11.36 -16.94 -5.28
C ILE A 469 11.52 -18.38 -5.79
N ARG A 470 10.39 -19.07 -5.97
CA ARG A 470 10.35 -20.41 -6.53
C ARG A 470 9.18 -20.55 -7.49
N GLN A 471 9.51 -20.72 -8.76
CA GLN A 471 8.55 -20.92 -9.84
C GLN A 471 8.01 -22.37 -9.87
N GLY A 472 6.77 -22.54 -10.29
CA GLY A 472 6.15 -23.81 -10.60
C GLY A 472 5.10 -23.72 -11.72
N THR A 473 4.62 -24.87 -12.18
CA THR A 473 3.53 -24.94 -13.16
C THR A 473 2.69 -26.18 -12.89
N ASN A 474 1.37 -26.05 -12.88
CA ASN A 474 0.45 -27.18 -12.83
C ASN A 474 -0.93 -26.82 -13.42
N ASN A 475 -1.79 -27.81 -13.61
CA ASN A 475 -3.09 -27.63 -14.26
C ASN A 475 -4.12 -26.82 -13.43
N VAL A 476 -3.88 -26.62 -12.14
CA VAL A 476 -4.82 -25.93 -11.23
C VAL A 476 -4.44 -24.46 -11.04
N TRP A 477 -3.15 -24.16 -10.98
CA TRP A 477 -2.60 -22.82 -10.71
C TRP A 477 -2.00 -22.18 -11.97
N GLY A 478 -2.01 -22.89 -13.11
CA GLY A 478 -1.31 -22.47 -14.32
C GLY A 478 0.18 -22.33 -14.06
N THR A 479 0.80 -21.33 -14.68
CA THR A 479 2.10 -20.82 -14.26
C THR A 479 1.94 -20.04 -12.95
N TYR A 480 2.78 -20.33 -11.96
CA TYR A 480 2.75 -19.69 -10.65
C TYR A 480 4.15 -19.59 -10.04
N PHE A 481 4.28 -18.80 -8.98
CA PHE A 481 5.47 -18.81 -8.14
C PHE A 481 5.11 -18.49 -6.69
N TYR A 482 5.90 -19.04 -5.77
CA TYR A 482 5.96 -18.56 -4.39
C TYR A 482 7.10 -17.56 -4.25
N TYR A 483 6.93 -16.55 -3.41
CA TYR A 483 7.95 -15.55 -3.12
C TYR A 483 7.78 -15.00 -1.71
N GLY A 484 8.84 -14.38 -1.20
CA GLY A 484 8.81 -13.66 0.05
C GLY A 484 10.06 -13.90 0.88
N GLY A 485 10.02 -13.40 2.10
CA GLY A 485 11.09 -13.59 3.06
C GLY A 485 10.95 -12.64 4.24
N PRO A 486 11.61 -12.95 5.36
CA PRO A 486 11.53 -12.15 6.58
C PRO A 486 12.38 -10.88 6.52
N GLY A 487 13.14 -10.65 5.45
CA GLY A 487 14.21 -9.67 5.41
C GLY A 487 15.37 -10.17 6.28
N ARG A 488 15.81 -9.34 7.24
CA ARG A 488 16.93 -9.64 8.13
C ARG A 488 16.73 -10.93 8.90
N ASN A 489 17.65 -11.88 8.67
CA ASN A 489 17.72 -13.17 9.33
C ASN A 489 19.20 -13.63 9.40
N ALA A 490 19.50 -14.77 10.02
CA ALA A 490 20.87 -15.25 10.20
C ALA A 490 21.67 -15.39 8.89
N SER A 491 21.02 -15.75 7.78
CA SER A 491 21.63 -15.87 6.45
C SER A 491 21.68 -14.56 5.67
N CYS A 492 20.88 -13.56 6.09
CA CYS A 492 20.79 -12.22 5.50
C CYS A 492 21.53 -11.14 6.34
N ALA A 493 22.14 -11.51 7.48
CA ALA A 493 22.75 -10.57 8.41
C ALA A 493 24.14 -10.05 8.00
N LEU A 494 24.77 -10.65 6.98
CA LEU A 494 26.16 -10.39 6.58
C LEU A 494 26.33 -9.55 5.30
N VAL A 495 25.22 -9.06 4.72
CA VAL A 495 25.30 -8.20 3.53
C VAL A 495 25.65 -6.77 3.99
N MET A 496 26.95 -6.52 4.24
CA MET A 496 27.50 -5.18 4.48
C MET A 496 27.38 -4.33 3.23
#